data_AF-Q31IA1-F1
#
_entry.id   AF-Q31IA1-F1
#
_cell.length_a   1.000
_cell.length_b   1.000
_cell.length_c   1.000
_cell.angle_alpha   90.00
_cell.angle_beta   90.00
_cell.angle_gamma   90.00
#
_symmetry.space_group_name_H-M   'P 1'
#
loop_
_entity.id
_entity.type
_entity.pdbx_description
1 polymer ?
#
loop_
_entity_poly.entity_id
_entity_poly.type
_entity_poly.pdbx_seq_one_letter_code
_entity_poly.pdbx_strand_id
1 'polypeptide(L)'
;MSQSTLPDTTMAKVIYILYLCSLLAGITAIVGVVIAYTKRSDKDAPLWLTAHYHYQIQTFWYGLAYFLVGLVLTPIVIGGFIILWWIVWLIVRSIRGLSALERQKAIEGTFFGFGNEPA
;
A
#
# COMPACT_ATOMS: atom_id res chain seq x y z
N MET A 1 36.09 -17.32 39.95
CA MET A 1 35.29 -16.11 39.64
C MET A 1 34.34 -16.50 38.51
N SER A 2 33.09 -16.82 38.84
CA SER A 2 32.07 -17.27 37.87
C SER A 2 31.54 -16.05 37.12
N GLN A 3 31.89 -15.89 35.84
CA GLN A 3 31.31 -14.86 34.98
C GLN A 3 29.84 -15.23 34.70
N SER A 4 28.89 -14.54 35.31
CA SER A 4 27.47 -14.64 34.95
C SER A 4 27.25 -13.95 33.61
N THR A 5 27.30 -14.71 32.52
CA THR A 5 26.88 -14.23 31.20
C THR A 5 25.38 -13.96 31.24
N LEU A 6 25.00 -12.69 31.28
CA LEU A 6 23.60 -12.30 31.14
C LEU A 6 23.08 -12.83 29.78
N PRO A 7 21.88 -13.41 29.74
CA PRO A 7 21.33 -13.95 28.50
C PRO A 7 21.19 -12.84 27.46
N ASP A 8 21.66 -13.08 26.23
CA ASP A 8 21.52 -12.13 25.13
C ASP A 8 20.05 -12.05 24.69
N THR A 9 19.40 -10.95 25.07
CA THR A 9 17.99 -10.67 24.75
C THR A 9 17.83 -9.79 23.50
N THR A 10 18.92 -9.42 22.83
CA THR A 10 18.92 -8.46 21.72
C THR A 10 18.08 -8.95 20.54
N MET A 11 18.30 -10.20 20.12
CA MET A 11 17.54 -10.81 19.01
C MET A 11 16.04 -10.88 19.32
N ALA A 12 15.66 -11.21 20.55
CA ALA A 12 14.26 -11.23 20.97
C ALA A 12 13.63 -9.84 20.88
N LYS A 13 14.34 -8.78 21.29
CA LYS A 13 13.86 -7.39 21.15
C LYS A 13 13.70 -6.97 19.69
N VAL A 14 14.65 -7.35 18.82
CA VAL A 14 14.55 -7.08 17.38
C VAL A 14 13.30 -7.74 16.79
N ILE A 15 13.03 -9.00 17.13
CA ILE A 15 11.82 -9.71 16.68
C ILE A 15 10.55 -8.98 17.16
N TYR A 16 10.49 -8.54 18.42
CA TYR A 16 9.35 -7.77 18.92
C TYR A 16 9.14 -6.45 18.18
N ILE A 17 10.22 -5.71 17.90
CA ILE A 17 10.13 -4.46 17.13
C ILE A 17 9.65 -4.74 15.70
N LEU A 18 10.17 -5.80 15.06
CA LEU A 18 9.72 -6.21 13.73
C LEU A 18 8.23 -6.56 13.72
N TYR A 19 7.74 -7.28 14.74
CA TYR A 19 6.30 -7.56 14.87
C TYR A 19 5.48 -6.29 15.03
N LEU A 20 5.91 -5.34 15.85
CA LEU A 20 5.22 -4.05 16.00
C LEU A 20 5.19 -3.25 14.69
N CYS A 21 6.32 -3.16 13.97
CA CYS A 21 6.39 -2.50 12.67
C CYS A 21 5.49 -3.19 11.62
N SER A 22 5.42 -4.53 11.63
CA SER A 22 4.57 -5.28 10.70
C SER A 22 3.08 -4.99 10.90
N LEU A 23 2.65 -4.85 12.16
CA LEU A 23 1.27 -4.47 12.50
C LEU A 23 0.94 -3.08 11.97
N LEU A 24 1.85 -2.12 12.14
CA LEU A 24 1.66 -0.76 11.64
C LEU A 24 1.51 -0.71 10.12
N ALA A 25 2.32 -1.48 9.38
CA ALA A 25 2.27 -1.49 7.91
C ALA A 25 0.91 -1.98 7.37
N GLY A 26 0.35 -3.05 7.95
CA GLY A 26 -0.94 -3.59 7.54
C GLY A 26 -2.13 -2.74 7.99
N ILE A 27 -2.15 -2.33 9.27
CA ILE A 27 -3.26 -1.58 9.86
C ILE A 27 -3.39 -0.19 9.20
N THR A 28 -2.27 0.47 8.90
CA THR A 28 -2.29 1.81 8.27
C THR A 28 -2.95 1.76 6.88
N ALA A 29 -2.68 0.71 6.10
CA ALA A 29 -3.33 0.52 4.80
C ALA A 29 -4.85 0.33 4.92
N ILE A 30 -5.30 -0.42 5.94
CA ILE A 30 -6.72 -0.64 6.21
C ILE A 30 -7.41 0.67 6.63
N VAL A 31 -6.80 1.45 7.51
CA VAL A 31 -7.34 2.76 7.92
C VAL A 31 -7.48 3.68 6.70
N GLY A 32 -6.48 3.71 5.82
CA GLY A 32 -6.51 4.50 4.59
C GLY A 32 -7.69 4.15 3.68
N VAL A 33 -7.95 2.87 3.43
CA VAL A 33 -9.06 2.46 2.57
C VAL A 33 -10.43 2.75 3.20
N VAL A 34 -10.56 2.59 4.53
CA VAL A 34 -11.80 2.94 5.25
C VAL A 34 -12.10 4.43 5.10
N ILE A 35 -11.11 5.31 5.29
CA ILE A 35 -11.27 6.75 5.07
C ILE A 35 -11.70 7.04 3.64
N ALA A 36 -11.08 6.37 2.65
CA ALA A 36 -11.44 6.55 1.24
C ALA A 36 -12.90 6.14 0.94
N TYR A 37 -13.40 5.04 1.51
CA TYR A 37 -14.80 4.65 1.36
C TYR A 37 -15.78 5.64 2.00
N THR A 38 -15.45 6.14 3.20
CA THR A 38 -16.26 7.14 3.89
C THR A 38 -16.32 8.44 3.09
N LYS A 39 -15.17 8.93 2.63
CA LYS A 39 -15.08 10.18 1.86
C LYS A 39 -15.61 10.08 0.44
N ARG A 40 -15.59 8.89 -0.18
CA ARG A 40 -16.29 8.64 -1.45
C ARG A 40 -17.80 8.83 -1.35
N SER A 41 -18.38 8.59 -0.17
CA SER A 41 -19.83 8.69 0.04
C SER A 41 -20.29 10.12 0.34
N ASP A 42 -19.35 11.06 0.40
CA ASP A 42 -19.61 12.47 0.62
C ASP A 42 -20.23 13.10 -0.64
N LYS A 43 -21.46 13.59 -0.53
CA LYS A 43 -22.25 14.10 -1.67
C LYS A 43 -21.80 15.48 -2.12
N ASP A 44 -21.10 16.21 -1.26
CA ASP A 44 -20.63 17.57 -1.51
C ASP A 44 -19.22 17.60 -2.11
N ALA A 45 -18.58 16.43 -2.27
CA ALA A 45 -17.23 16.32 -2.82
C ALA A 45 -17.22 16.63 -4.33
N PRO A 46 -16.27 17.45 -4.83
CA PRO A 46 -16.08 17.66 -6.25
C PRO A 46 -15.81 16.34 -6.99
N LEU A 47 -16.34 16.20 -8.21
CA LEU A 47 -16.20 14.96 -9.01
C LEU A 47 -14.74 14.49 -9.16
N TRP A 48 -13.81 15.44 -9.32
CA TRP A 48 -12.38 15.16 -9.43
C TRP A 48 -11.80 14.54 -8.15
N LEU A 49 -12.31 14.90 -6.98
CA LEU A 49 -11.89 14.36 -5.68
C LEU A 49 -12.48 12.96 -5.44
N THR A 50 -13.72 12.73 -5.86
CA THR A 50 -14.35 11.40 -5.82
C THR A 50 -13.58 10.38 -6.68
N ALA A 51 -13.00 10.82 -7.82
CA ALA A 51 -12.13 9.99 -8.64
C ALA A 51 -10.84 9.57 -7.89
N HIS A 52 -10.27 10.45 -7.07
CA HIS A 52 -9.11 10.12 -6.22
C HIS A 52 -9.45 9.03 -5.20
N TYR A 53 -10.59 9.13 -4.52
CA TYR A 53 -11.01 8.09 -3.57
C TYR A 53 -11.26 6.75 -4.25
N HIS A 54 -11.86 6.75 -5.44
CA HIS A 54 -12.02 5.53 -6.23
C HIS A 54 -10.67 4.89 -6.60
N TYR A 55 -9.72 5.72 -7.03
CA TYR A 55 -8.36 5.29 -7.38
C TYR A 55 -7.61 4.69 -6.17
N GLN A 56 -7.73 5.31 -5.00
CA GLN A 56 -7.13 4.79 -3.75
C GLN A 56 -7.73 3.45 -3.34
N ILE A 57 -9.06 3.32 -3.41
CA ILE A 57 -9.77 2.06 -3.10
C ILE A 57 -9.29 0.94 -4.03
N GLN A 58 -9.24 1.19 -5.34
CA GLN A 58 -8.74 0.21 -6.30
C GLN A 58 -7.28 -0.16 -6.02
N THR A 59 -6.44 0.83 -5.72
CA THR A 59 -5.02 0.61 -5.39
C THR A 59 -4.85 -0.31 -4.20
N PHE A 60 -5.66 -0.15 -3.16
CA PHE A 60 -5.66 -1.03 -2.01
C PHE A 60 -5.99 -2.48 -2.37
N TRP A 61 -7.10 -2.71 -3.08
CA TRP A 61 -7.54 -4.08 -3.39
C TRP A 61 -6.59 -4.82 -4.33
N TYR A 62 -6.14 -4.15 -5.39
CA TYR A 62 -5.15 -4.72 -6.29
C TYR A 62 -3.81 -4.90 -5.59
N GLY A 63 -3.40 -3.92 -4.77
CA GLY A 63 -2.20 -4.00 -3.97
C GLY A 63 -2.22 -5.20 -3.03
N LEU A 64 -3.32 -5.42 -2.33
CA LEU A 64 -3.53 -6.55 -1.45
C LEU A 64 -3.49 -7.88 -2.21
N ALA A 65 -4.14 -7.97 -3.38
CA ALA A 65 -4.11 -9.17 -4.21
C ALA A 65 -2.67 -9.53 -4.64
N TYR A 66 -1.91 -8.57 -5.17
CA TYR A 66 -0.52 -8.80 -5.56
C TYR A 66 0.40 -9.15 -4.39
N PHE A 67 0.19 -8.52 -3.23
CA PHE A 67 0.94 -8.84 -2.02
C PHE A 67 0.67 -10.28 -1.57
N LEU A 68 -0.59 -10.71 -1.53
CA LEU A 68 -0.96 -12.09 -1.19
C LEU A 68 -0.41 -13.10 -2.21
N VAL A 69 -0.50 -12.81 -3.50
CA VAL A 69 0.06 -13.67 -4.57
C VAL A 69 1.59 -13.75 -4.45
N GLY A 70 2.27 -12.64 -4.22
CA GLY A 70 3.71 -12.59 -3.99
C GLY A 70 4.14 -13.39 -2.78
N LEU A 71 3.40 -13.29 -1.67
CA LEU A 71 3.64 -14.04 -0.42
C LEU A 71 3.46 -15.56 -0.62
N VAL A 72 2.44 -15.99 -1.36
CA VAL A 72 2.22 -17.40 -1.66
C VAL A 72 3.33 -17.95 -2.58
N LEU A 73 3.80 -17.12 -3.51
CA LEU A 73 4.83 -17.52 -4.48
C LEU A 73 6.26 -17.35 -3.96
N THR A 74 6.50 -16.70 -2.81
CA THR A 74 7.85 -16.47 -2.26
C THR A 74 8.77 -17.71 -2.18
N PRO A 75 8.28 -18.95 -1.89
CA PRO A 75 9.12 -20.14 -1.86
C PRO A 75 9.77 -20.46 -3.22
N ILE A 76 9.15 -20.03 -4.31
CA ILE A 76 9.64 -20.16 -5.67
C ILE A 76 10.20 -18.78 -6.01
N VAL A 77 11.52 -18.58 -6.09
CA VAL A 77 12.24 -17.31 -6.31
C VAL A 77 11.47 -16.18 -7.07
N ILE A 78 10.63 -16.56 -8.03
CA ILE A 78 9.53 -15.79 -8.65
C ILE A 78 8.77 -14.86 -7.68
N GLY A 79 8.40 -15.29 -6.47
CA GLY A 79 7.65 -14.43 -5.52
C GLY A 79 8.40 -13.16 -5.15
N GLY A 80 9.73 -13.20 -5.09
CA GLY A 80 10.55 -12.00 -4.88
C GLY A 80 10.43 -10.99 -6.04
N PHE A 81 10.38 -11.45 -7.29
CA PHE A 81 10.17 -10.58 -8.45
C PHE A 81 8.77 -9.96 -8.48
N ILE A 82 7.75 -10.72 -8.05
CA ILE A 82 6.37 -10.22 -7.96
C ILE A 82 6.27 -9.12 -6.90
N ILE A 83 6.89 -9.31 -5.74
CA ILE A 83 6.93 -8.30 -4.67
C ILE A 83 7.70 -7.06 -5.14
N LEU A 84 8.84 -7.22 -5.82
CA LEU A 84 9.60 -6.09 -6.37
C LEU A 84 8.77 -5.28 -7.38
N TRP A 85 8.12 -5.97 -8.33
CA TRP A 85 7.22 -5.34 -9.29
C TRP A 85 6.07 -4.59 -8.58
N TRP A 86 5.49 -5.23 -7.56
CA TRP A 86 4.42 -4.65 -6.76
C TRP A 86 4.84 -3.36 -6.05
N ILE A 87 6.03 -3.33 -5.44
CA ILE A 87 6.59 -2.13 -4.80
C ILE A 87 6.71 -0.99 -5.82
N VAL A 88 7.34 -1.26 -6.97
CA VAL A 88 7.52 -0.24 -8.03
C VAL A 88 6.18 0.29 -8.51
N TRP A 89 5.22 -0.62 -8.76
CA TRP A 89 3.88 -0.26 -9.20
C TRP A 89 3.14 0.61 -8.16
N LEU A 90 3.26 0.27 -6.86
CA LEU A 90 2.62 1.03 -5.78
C LEU A 90 3.21 2.45 -5.66
N ILE A 91 4.53 2.58 -5.82
CA ILE A 91 5.21 3.90 -5.83
C ILE A 91 4.71 4.75 -6.99
N VAL A 92 4.71 4.21 -8.21
CA VAL A 92 4.25 4.94 -9.41
C VAL A 92 2.80 5.39 -9.25
N ARG A 93 1.92 4.50 -8.76
CA ARG A 93 0.52 4.84 -8.46
C ARG A 93 0.39 5.96 -7.44
N SER A 94 1.20 5.93 -6.39
CA SER A 94 1.15 6.93 -5.31
C SER A 94 1.61 8.30 -5.80
N ILE A 95 2.70 8.36 -6.57
CA ILE A 95 3.22 9.61 -7.16
C ILE A 95 2.21 10.22 -8.13
N ARG A 96 1.60 9.41 -8.99
CA ARG A 96 0.55 9.89 -9.92
C ARG A 96 -0.70 10.35 -9.18
N GLY A 97 -1.07 9.62 -8.12
CA GLY A 97 -2.07 9.98 -7.14
C GLY A 97 -1.89 11.42 -6.64
N LEU A 98 -0.73 11.64 -6.04
CA LEU A 98 -0.34 12.91 -5.44
C LEU A 98 -0.22 14.02 -6.49
N SER A 99 0.43 13.78 -7.64
CA SER A 99 0.60 14.82 -8.65
C SER A 99 -0.72 15.30 -9.27
N ALA A 100 -1.69 14.40 -9.47
CA ALA A 100 -3.02 14.79 -9.93
C ALA A 100 -3.81 15.53 -8.83
N LEU A 101 -3.62 15.15 -7.57
CA LEU A 101 -4.23 15.82 -6.42
C LEU A 101 -3.72 17.26 -6.27
N GLU A 102 -2.40 17.47 -6.37
CA GLU A 102 -1.78 18.80 -6.34
C GLU A 102 -2.30 19.72 -7.45
N ARG A 103 -2.58 19.16 -8.62
CA ARG A 103 -3.13 19.90 -9.77
C ARG A 103 -4.65 20.11 -9.68
N GLN A 104 -5.31 19.60 -8.63
CA GLN A 104 -6.77 19.59 -8.47
C GLN A 104 -7.50 19.01 -9.68
N LYS A 105 -6.87 18.02 -10.34
CA LYS A 105 -7.43 17.34 -11.51
C LYS A 105 -7.94 15.96 -11.11
N ALA A 106 -8.94 15.48 -11.83
CA ALA A 106 -9.40 14.10 -11.68
C ALA A 106 -8.28 13.16 -12.10
N ILE A 107 -8.13 12.03 -11.39
CA ILE A 107 -7.30 10.95 -11.91
C ILE A 107 -8.03 10.27 -13.04
N GLU A 108 -7.48 10.48 -14.23
CA GLU A 108 -7.84 9.74 -15.43
C GLU A 108 -6.78 8.64 -15.58
N GLY A 109 -7.15 7.40 -15.24
CA GLY A 109 -6.22 6.28 -15.23
C GLY A 109 -6.87 4.96 -14.87
N THR A 110 -6.77 3.98 -15.76
CA THR A 110 -7.18 2.59 -15.52
C THR A 110 -6.23 1.89 -14.53
N PHE A 111 -6.47 0.60 -14.30
CA PHE A 111 -5.70 -0.31 -13.45
C PHE A 111 -4.15 -0.15 -13.48
N PHE A 112 -3.57 0.20 -14.63
CA PHE A 112 -2.11 0.39 -14.80
C PHE A 112 -1.65 1.86 -14.83
N GLY A 113 -2.55 2.82 -14.71
CA GLY A 113 -2.26 4.24 -14.93
C GLY A 113 -2.23 4.65 -16.41
N PHE A 114 -2.70 3.83 -17.35
CA PHE A 114 -2.89 4.26 -18.74
C PHE A 114 -4.39 4.29 -19.04
N GLY A 115 -5.05 5.38 -18.67
CA GLY A 115 -6.41 5.69 -19.10
C GLY A 115 -6.35 6.65 -20.27
N ASN A 116 -6.96 6.23 -21.38
CA ASN A 116 -7.22 6.96 -22.61
C ASN A 116 -8.17 8.15 -22.35
N GLU A 117 -7.93 9.25 -23.06
CA GLU A 117 -8.77 10.45 -23.10
C GLU A 117 -10.24 10.07 -23.36
N PRO A 118 -11.23 10.78 -22.78
CA PRO A 118 -12.60 10.64 -23.23
C PRO A 118 -12.67 11.05 -24.71
N ALA A 119 -13.22 10.16 -25.54
CA ALA A 119 -13.64 10.48 -26.89
C ALA A 119 -14.73 11.56 -26.88
#